data_AF-A0A2V8TA08-F1
#
_entry.id   AF-A0A2V8TA08-F1
#
_cell.length_a   1.000
_cell.length_b   1.000
_cell.length_c   1.000
_cell.angle_alpha   90.00
_cell.angle_beta   90.00
_cell.angle_gamma   90.00
#
_symmetry.space_group_name_H-M   'P 1'
#
loop_
_entity.id
_entity.type
_entity.pdbx_description
1 polymer ?
#
loop_
_entity_poly.entity_id
_entity_poly.type
_entity_poly.pdbx_seq_one_letter_code
_entity_poly.pdbx_strand_id
1 'polypeptide(L)'
;MELEGNLKRKVQFWTSSILVVFVAAAVLVAVIYVQHTHVPGRVENTVRTCANISGLLAVPVLLFLAFRNWIRTSRVKSPEWRNGLALSSMVLVSLVWMSSLVTGTVYVGGPQIGNHFLHVDPLSWLATLLDSTMLAALLAIALKGTARLFMLSAALLMWASFQSGIFF
;
A
#
# COMPACT_ATOMS: atom_id res chain seq x y z
N MET A 1 19.91 -25.78 21.28
CA MET A 1 19.43 -24.46 21.74
C MET A 1 19.25 -23.44 20.60
N GLU A 2 20.12 -23.34 19.58
CA GLU A 2 19.94 -22.37 18.48
C GLU A 2 18.68 -22.60 17.61
N LEU A 3 18.25 -23.85 17.45
CA LEU A 3 17.09 -24.21 16.62
C LEU A 3 15.77 -23.64 17.16
N GLU A 4 15.59 -23.69 18.49
CA GLU A 4 14.39 -23.19 19.16
C GLU A 4 14.25 -21.65 19.04
N GLY A 5 15.38 -20.93 19.16
CA GLY A 5 15.40 -19.48 19.00
C GLY A 5 15.03 -19.02 17.59
N ASN A 6 15.39 -19.80 16.57
CA ASN A 6 15.02 -19.51 15.18
C ASN A 6 13.54 -19.80 14.90
N LEU A 7 12.99 -20.86 15.49
CA LEU A 7 11.57 -21.19 15.36
C LEU A 7 10.69 -20.10 15.98
N LYS A 8 11.02 -19.67 17.21
CA LYS A 8 10.27 -18.63 17.92
C LYS A 8 10.25 -17.30 17.15
N ARG A 9 11.40 -16.87 16.62
CA ARG A 9 11.48 -15.66 15.77
C ARG A 9 10.64 -15.77 14.50
N LYS A 10 10.63 -16.94 13.86
CA LYS A 10 9.83 -17.16 12.64
C LYS A 10 8.33 -17.08 12.91
N VAL A 11 7.85 -17.68 14.01
CA VAL A 11 6.45 -17.61 14.42
C VAL A 11 6.05 -16.17 14.73
N GLN A 12 6.84 -15.47 15.55
CA GLN A 12 6.57 -14.07 15.90
C GLN A 12 6.48 -13.18 14.65
N PHE A 13 7.42 -13.32 13.72
CA PHE A 13 7.42 -12.54 12.48
C PHE A 13 6.17 -12.80 11.63
N TRP A 14 5.74 -14.07 11.55
CA TRP A 14 4.53 -14.44 10.81
C TRP A 14 3.27 -13.86 11.44
N THR A 15 3.12 -13.94 12.77
CA THR A 15 2.01 -13.34 13.50
C THR A 15 1.94 -11.83 13.30
N SER A 16 3.09 -11.14 13.38
CA SER A 16 3.17 -9.70 13.09
C SER A 16 2.71 -9.38 11.67
N SER A 17 3.13 -10.14 10.65
CA SER A 17 2.69 -9.89 9.27
C SER A 17 1.18 -10.04 9.09
N ILE A 18 0.55 -11.01 9.76
CA ILE A 18 -0.90 -11.20 9.70
C ILE A 18 -1.63 -10.02 10.35
N LEU A 19 -1.16 -9.59 11.53
CA LEU A 19 -1.71 -8.43 12.23
C LEU A 19 -1.68 -7.18 11.33
N VAL A 20 -0.58 -6.95 10.62
CA VAL A 20 -0.43 -5.80 9.72
C VAL A 20 -1.45 -5.83 8.57
N VAL A 21 -1.76 -7.01 8.02
CA VAL A 21 -2.83 -7.14 7.00
C VAL A 21 -4.19 -6.80 7.59
N PHE A 22 -4.51 -7.31 8.78
CA PHE A 22 -5.78 -6.98 9.45
C PHE A 22 -5.91 -5.49 9.74
N VAL A 23 -4.85 -4.85 10.22
CA VAL A 23 -4.84 -3.40 10.45
C VAL A 23 -5.04 -2.64 9.13
N ALA A 24 -4.33 -3.00 8.06
CA ALA A 24 -4.51 -2.36 6.75
C ALA A 24 -5.94 -2.51 6.21
N ALA A 25 -6.54 -3.70 6.35
CA ALA A 25 -7.92 -3.94 5.96
C ALA A 25 -8.90 -3.14 6.83
N ALA A 26 -8.67 -3.05 8.14
CA ALA A 26 -9.50 -2.26 9.04
C ALA A 26 -9.46 -0.76 8.70
N VAL A 27 -8.29 -0.22 8.34
CA VAL A 27 -8.15 1.16 7.87
C VAL A 27 -8.95 1.38 6.59
N LEU A 28 -8.85 0.47 5.61
CA LEU A 28 -9.62 0.55 4.38
C LEU A 28 -11.14 0.50 4.64
N VAL A 29 -11.60 -0.43 5.47
CA VAL A 29 -13.02 -0.55 5.86
C VAL A 29 -13.49 0.71 6.58
N ALA A 30 -12.68 1.29 7.47
CA ALA A 30 -13.02 2.53 8.16
C ALA A 30 -13.19 3.71 7.19
N VAL A 31 -12.32 3.84 6.19
CA VAL A 31 -12.46 4.86 5.14
C VAL A 31 -13.76 4.65 4.34
N ILE A 32 -14.01 3.42 3.87
CA ILE A 32 -15.23 3.08 3.12
C ILE A 32 -16.48 3.37 3.96
N TYR A 33 -16.47 2.99 5.24
CA TYR A 33 -17.57 3.22 6.16
C TYR A 33 -17.89 4.72 6.29
N VAL A 34 -16.87 5.53 6.54
CA VAL A 34 -17.01 6.99 6.67
C VAL A 34 -17.50 7.64 5.37
N GLN A 35 -17.15 7.10 4.20
CA GLN A 35 -17.64 7.60 2.91
C GLN A 35 -19.13 7.29 2.67
N HIS A 36 -19.65 6.18 3.19
CA HIS A 36 -21.01 5.71 2.91
C HIS A 36 -22.01 5.98 4.05
N THR A 37 -21.53 6.43 5.21
CA THR A 37 -22.37 6.67 6.39
C THR A 37 -22.21 8.09 6.88
N HIS A 38 -23.31 8.70 7.31
CA HIS A 38 -23.26 10.04 7.87
C HIS A 38 -22.61 9.99 9.26
N VAL A 39 -21.35 10.42 9.34
CA VAL A 39 -20.60 10.58 10.58
C VAL A 39 -20.32 12.06 10.86
N PRO A 40 -19.98 12.45 12.11
CA PRO A 40 -19.56 13.82 12.40
C PRO A 40 -18.27 14.17 11.64
N GLY A 41 -18.20 15.36 11.05
CA GLY A 41 -17.08 15.76 10.19
C GLY A 41 -15.70 15.69 10.85
N ARG A 42 -15.61 15.86 12.18
CA ARG A 42 -14.34 15.67 12.93
C ARG A 42 -13.85 14.22 12.88
N VAL A 43 -14.76 13.26 13.00
CA VAL A 43 -14.43 11.82 12.94
C VAL A 43 -13.99 11.46 11.53
N GLU A 44 -14.74 11.92 10.52
CA GLU A 44 -14.41 11.72 9.12
C GLU A 44 -13.01 12.25 8.78
N ASN A 45 -12.73 13.51 9.12
CA ASN A 45 -11.44 14.12 8.83
C ASN A 45 -10.29 13.39 9.53
N THR A 46 -10.51 12.91 10.76
CA THR A 46 -9.51 12.15 11.51
C THR A 46 -9.21 10.80 10.84
N VAL A 47 -10.25 10.06 10.44
CA VAL A 47 -10.09 8.75 9.76
C VAL A 47 -9.38 8.92 8.42
N ARG A 48 -9.80 9.91 7.61
CA ARG A 48 -9.17 10.21 6.32
C ARG A 48 -7.72 10.62 6.47
N THR A 49 -7.42 11.52 7.42
CA THR A 49 -6.04 11.96 7.69
C THR A 49 -5.17 10.80 8.17
N CYS A 50 -5.69 9.94 9.05
CA CYS A 50 -4.98 8.74 9.51
C CYS A 50 -4.67 7.79 8.35
N ALA A 51 -5.65 7.50 7.48
CA ALA A 51 -5.46 6.67 6.30
C ALA A 51 -4.38 7.25 5.38
N ASN A 52 -4.43 8.56 5.09
CA ASN A 52 -3.44 9.23 4.25
C ASN A 52 -2.02 9.19 4.83
N ILE A 53 -1.86 9.54 6.12
CA ILE A 53 -0.56 9.47 6.82
C ILE A 53 -0.02 8.04 6.85
N SER A 54 -0.88 7.06 7.10
CA SER A 54 -0.49 5.65 7.11
C SER A 54 -0.05 5.16 5.72
N GLY A 55 -0.73 5.58 4.65
CA GLY A 55 -0.32 5.33 3.27
C GLY A 55 1.04 5.94 2.96
N LEU A 56 1.27 7.18 3.39
CA LEU A 56 2.52 7.89 3.11
C LEU A 56 3.73 7.29 3.84
N LEU A 57 3.58 6.95 5.12
CA LEU A 57 4.69 6.51 5.98
C LEU A 57 4.86 4.99 6.03
N ALA A 58 3.77 4.22 6.13
CA ALA A 58 3.87 2.77 6.34
C ALA A 58 4.19 2.01 5.05
N VAL A 59 3.67 2.46 3.90
CA VAL A 59 3.88 1.79 2.60
C VAL A 59 5.36 1.60 2.25
N PRO A 60 6.25 2.62 2.30
CA PRO A 60 7.67 2.41 1.97
C PRO A 60 8.35 1.43 2.94
N VAL A 61 7.98 1.44 4.23
CA VAL A 61 8.49 0.49 5.22
C VAL A 61 8.04 -0.93 4.89
N LEU A 62 6.76 -1.12 4.55
CA LEU A 62 6.21 -2.42 4.17
C LEU A 62 6.80 -2.94 2.86
N LEU A 63 7.01 -2.07 1.87
CA LEU A 63 7.72 -2.40 0.63
C LEU A 63 9.14 -2.88 0.90
N PHE A 64 9.88 -2.16 1.75
CA PHE A 64 11.25 -2.54 2.12
C PHE A 64 11.28 -3.91 2.83
N LEU A 65 10.38 -4.14 3.79
CA LEU A 65 10.26 -5.42 4.49
C LEU A 65 9.86 -6.56 3.53
N ALA A 66 8.92 -6.30 2.62
CA ALA A 66 8.51 -7.26 1.61
C ALA A 66 9.66 -7.64 0.69
N PHE A 67 10.40 -6.66 0.17
CA PHE A 67 11.56 -6.84 -0.70
C PHE A 67 12.68 -7.61 -0.01
N ARG A 68 13.06 -7.19 1.21
CA ARG A 68 14.08 -7.86 2.01
C ARG A 68 13.71 -9.32 2.27
N ASN A 69 12.45 -9.59 2.61
CA ASN A 69 12.00 -10.94 2.86
C ASN A 69 11.95 -11.77 1.56
N TRP A 70 11.46 -11.19 0.46
CA TRP A 70 11.42 -11.85 -0.85
C TRP A 70 12.82 -12.29 -1.32
N ILE A 71 13.83 -11.42 -1.21
CA ILE A 71 15.22 -11.76 -1.54
C ILE A 71 15.70 -12.95 -0.71
N ARG A 72 15.46 -12.91 0.62
CA ARG A 72 16.00 -13.91 1.55
C ARG A 72 15.32 -15.27 1.42
N THR A 73 14.02 -15.33 1.21
CA THR A 73 13.27 -16.58 1.33
C THR A 73 12.79 -17.14 0.00
N SER A 74 12.44 -16.27 -0.94
CA SER A 74 11.57 -16.64 -2.06
C SER A 74 12.28 -16.58 -3.41
N ARG A 75 13.21 -15.63 -3.60
CA ARG A 75 13.87 -15.38 -4.90
C ARG A 75 14.59 -16.62 -5.45
N VAL A 76 15.43 -17.26 -4.64
CA VAL A 76 16.24 -18.43 -5.08
C VAL A 76 15.38 -19.67 -5.33
N LYS A 77 14.24 -19.80 -4.64
CA LYS A 77 13.40 -21.02 -4.66
C LYS A 77 12.24 -20.93 -5.65
N SER A 78 12.03 -19.79 -6.30
CA SER A 78 10.88 -19.56 -7.16
C SER A 78 11.29 -19.53 -8.64
N PRO A 79 10.43 -20.02 -9.55
CA PRO A 79 10.69 -19.96 -10.98
C PRO A 79 10.77 -18.50 -11.44
N GLU A 80 11.51 -18.26 -12.53
CA GLU A 80 11.82 -16.92 -13.04
C GLU A 80 10.57 -16.07 -13.28
N TRP A 81 9.52 -16.64 -13.86
CA TRP A 81 8.26 -15.93 -14.11
C TRP A 81 7.60 -15.42 -12.82
N ARG A 82 7.66 -16.17 -11.71
CA ARG A 82 7.14 -15.71 -10.41
C ARG A 82 7.97 -14.59 -9.82
N ASN A 83 9.29 -14.64 -10.02
CA ASN A 83 10.18 -13.56 -9.58
C ASN A 83 9.91 -12.28 -10.37
N GLY A 84 9.63 -12.39 -11.68
CA GLY A 84 9.17 -11.27 -12.51
C GLY A 84 7.90 -10.63 -11.97
N LEU A 85 6.84 -11.41 -11.77
CA LEU A 85 5.56 -10.90 -11.25
C LEU A 85 5.69 -10.27 -9.84
N ALA A 86 6.46 -10.91 -8.96
CA ALA A 86 6.75 -10.40 -7.62
C ALA A 86 7.44 -9.03 -7.67
N LEU A 87 8.49 -8.90 -8.50
CA LEU A 87 9.21 -7.65 -8.67
C LEU A 87 8.31 -6.58 -9.29
N SER A 88 7.52 -6.93 -10.32
CA SER A 88 6.55 -6.01 -10.94
C SER A 88 5.55 -5.48 -9.91
N SER A 89 5.05 -6.33 -9.00
CA SER A 89 4.15 -5.87 -7.93
C SER A 89 4.82 -4.81 -7.03
N MET A 90 6.09 -5.03 -6.63
CA MET A 90 6.84 -4.11 -5.77
C MET A 90 7.13 -2.79 -6.47
N VAL A 91 7.53 -2.86 -7.74
CA VAL A 91 7.82 -1.68 -8.56
C VAL A 91 6.55 -0.87 -8.78
N LEU A 92 5.43 -1.51 -9.13
CA LEU A 92 4.16 -0.81 -9.34
C LEU A 92 3.68 -0.08 -8.09
N VAL A 93 3.64 -0.74 -6.91
CA VAL A 93 3.26 -0.04 -5.66
C VAL A 93 4.24 1.09 -5.34
N SER A 94 5.54 0.90 -5.58
CA SER A 94 6.54 1.95 -5.37
C SER A 94 6.34 3.15 -6.31
N LEU A 95 6.04 2.91 -7.58
CA LEU A 95 5.75 3.97 -8.56
C LEU A 95 4.48 4.72 -8.18
N VAL A 96 3.41 3.99 -7.84
CA VAL A 96 2.14 4.58 -7.40
C VAL A 96 2.33 5.45 -6.15
N TRP A 97 3.13 4.99 -5.18
CA TRP A 97 3.46 5.78 -3.99
C TRP A 97 4.29 7.03 -4.33
N MET A 98 5.32 6.90 -5.17
CA MET A 98 6.10 8.06 -5.65
C MET A 98 5.24 9.07 -6.41
N SER A 99 4.37 8.59 -7.30
CA SER A 99 3.39 9.40 -8.02
C SER A 99 2.48 10.15 -7.05
N SER A 100 1.95 9.47 -6.03
CA SER A 100 1.13 10.11 -5.00
C SER A 100 1.89 11.21 -4.25
N LEU A 101 3.17 10.99 -3.92
CA LEU A 101 4.00 12.01 -3.29
C LEU A 101 4.20 13.23 -4.19
N VAL A 102 4.59 13.01 -5.44
CA VAL A 102 4.81 14.09 -6.42
C VAL A 102 3.52 14.90 -6.59
N THR A 103 2.40 14.22 -6.82
CA THR A 103 1.08 14.86 -6.94
C THR A 103 0.75 15.66 -5.68
N GLY A 104 0.94 15.09 -4.49
CA GLY A 104 0.74 15.79 -3.22
C GLY A 104 1.60 17.06 -3.09
N THR A 105 2.88 16.98 -3.43
CA THR A 105 3.79 18.15 -3.37
C THR A 105 3.42 19.24 -4.37
N VAL A 106 2.96 18.87 -5.56
CA VAL A 106 2.53 19.83 -6.59
C VAL A 106 1.26 20.56 -6.14
N TYR A 107 0.29 19.85 -5.54
CA TYR A 107 -0.93 20.47 -5.03
C TYR A 107 -0.68 21.45 -3.88
N VAL A 108 0.32 21.21 -3.03
CA VAL A 108 0.73 22.18 -1.98
C VAL A 108 1.22 23.50 -2.58
N GLY A 109 1.83 23.47 -3.77
CA GLY A 109 2.25 24.68 -4.50
C GLY A 109 1.09 25.48 -5.13
N GLY A 110 -0.13 24.94 -5.09
CA GLY A 110 -1.35 25.58 -5.61
C GLY A 110 -1.92 24.89 -6.85
N PRO A 111 -3.24 24.97 -7.06
CA PRO A 111 -3.94 24.25 -8.13
C PRO A 111 -3.54 24.69 -9.54
N GLN A 112 -3.06 25.94 -9.68
CA GLN A 112 -2.59 26.47 -10.97
C GLN A 112 -1.33 25.77 -11.48
N ILE A 113 -0.46 25.32 -10.58
CA ILE A 113 0.77 24.60 -10.94
C ILE A 113 0.42 23.19 -11.42
N GLY A 114 -0.50 22.50 -10.73
CA GLY A 114 -0.97 21.17 -11.10
C GLY A 114 -1.51 21.09 -12.53
N ASN A 115 -2.42 22.00 -12.88
CA ASN A 115 -3.05 22.03 -14.20
C ASN A 115 -2.09 22.36 -15.35
N HIS A 116 -0.95 23.02 -15.07
CA HIS A 116 0.03 23.33 -16.09
C HIS A 116 0.96 22.17 -16.39
N PHE A 117 1.39 21.42 -15.37
CA PHE A 117 2.36 20.33 -15.53
C PHE A 117 1.70 19.01 -15.94
N LEU A 118 0.51 18.72 -15.42
CA LEU A 118 -0.23 17.50 -15.68
C LEU A 118 -1.53 17.95 -16.36
N HIS A 119 -1.54 18.02 -17.70
CA HIS A 119 -2.77 18.18 -18.50
C HIS A 119 -3.61 16.88 -18.43
N VAL A 120 -3.82 16.36 -17.24
CA VAL A 120 -4.49 15.10 -16.94
C VAL A 120 -5.60 15.43 -15.95
N ASP A 121 -6.83 15.04 -16.28
CA ASP A 121 -7.95 15.23 -15.39
C ASP A 121 -7.65 14.56 -14.03
N PRO A 122 -7.80 15.28 -12.89
CA PRO A 122 -7.47 14.74 -11.57
C PRO A 122 -8.17 13.40 -11.27
N LEU A 123 -9.40 13.23 -11.78
CA LEU A 123 -10.18 12.03 -11.61
C LEU A 123 -9.63 10.85 -12.43
N SER A 124 -9.20 11.07 -13.68
CA SER A 124 -8.63 10.01 -14.52
C SER A 124 -7.25 9.58 -14.01
N TRP A 125 -6.47 10.54 -13.47
CA TRP A 125 -5.23 10.24 -12.77
C TRP A 125 -5.46 9.36 -11.55
N LEU A 126 -6.42 9.74 -10.69
CA LEU A 126 -6.74 8.96 -9.50
C LEU A 126 -7.24 7.55 -9.84
N ALA A 127 -8.10 7.41 -10.85
CA ALA A 127 -8.57 6.12 -11.34
C ALA A 127 -7.39 5.23 -11.80
N THR A 128 -6.45 5.81 -12.55
CA THR A 128 -5.24 5.11 -13.01
C THR A 128 -4.39 4.62 -11.83
N LEU A 129 -4.23 5.43 -10.79
CA LEU A 129 -3.49 5.05 -9.58
C LEU A 129 -4.21 3.93 -8.80
N LEU A 130 -5.53 3.99 -8.68
CA LEU A 130 -6.35 2.93 -8.08
C LEU A 130 -6.20 1.62 -8.86
N ASP A 131 -6.42 1.63 -10.17
CA ASP A 131 -6.31 0.44 -11.03
C ASP A 131 -4.91 -0.18 -10.99
N SER A 132 -3.88 0.67 -11.01
CA SER A 132 -2.48 0.23 -10.86
C SER A 132 -2.21 -0.41 -9.50
N THR A 133 -2.83 0.11 -8.43
CA THR A 133 -2.75 -0.49 -7.08
C THR A 133 -3.45 -1.84 -7.03
N MET A 134 -4.62 -1.97 -7.68
CA MET A 134 -5.34 -3.25 -7.79
C MET A 134 -4.50 -4.29 -8.52
N LEU A 135 -3.95 -3.90 -9.67
CA LEU A 135 -3.08 -4.75 -10.47
C LEU A 135 -1.85 -5.20 -9.66
N ALA A 136 -1.23 -4.29 -8.93
CA ALA A 136 -0.10 -4.62 -8.08
C ALA A 136 -0.48 -5.59 -6.95
N ALA A 137 -1.67 -5.44 -6.34
CA ALA A 137 -2.18 -6.38 -5.34
C ALA A 137 -2.43 -7.78 -5.94
N LEU A 138 -2.97 -7.87 -7.16
CA LEU A 138 -3.15 -9.13 -7.87
C LEU A 138 -1.81 -9.80 -8.18
N LEU A 139 -0.82 -9.03 -8.66
CA LEU A 139 0.53 -9.54 -8.92
C LEU A 139 1.24 -10.00 -7.64
N ALA A 140 0.93 -9.39 -6.48
CA ALA A 140 1.48 -9.79 -5.20
C ALA A 140 1.09 -11.23 -4.81
N ILE A 141 0.07 -11.84 -5.43
CA ILE A 141 -0.27 -13.26 -5.24
C ILE A 141 0.90 -14.18 -5.63
N ALA A 142 1.77 -13.74 -6.55
CA ALA A 142 2.97 -14.49 -6.94
C ALA A 142 4.01 -14.61 -5.81
N LEU A 143 3.94 -13.73 -4.80
CA LEU A 143 4.81 -13.79 -3.63
C LEU A 143 4.42 -14.93 -2.69
N LYS A 144 5.41 -15.42 -1.93
CA LYS A 144 5.22 -16.47 -0.92
C LYS A 144 5.50 -15.95 0.49
N GLY A 145 4.81 -16.55 1.46
CA GLY A 145 5.04 -16.31 2.89
C GLY A 145 4.71 -14.88 3.32
N THR A 146 5.52 -14.33 4.22
CA THR A 146 5.33 -13.01 4.82
C THR A 146 5.56 -11.85 3.83
N ALA A 147 6.32 -12.05 2.75
CA ALA A 147 6.51 -11.01 1.73
C ALA A 147 5.19 -10.67 1.01
N ARG A 148 4.35 -11.69 0.77
CA ARG A 148 3.00 -11.50 0.22
C ARG A 148 2.14 -10.67 1.16
N LEU A 149 2.17 -10.98 2.46
CA LEU A 149 1.36 -10.27 3.45
C LEU A 149 1.76 -8.80 3.52
N PHE A 150 3.06 -8.47 3.58
CA PHE A 150 3.51 -7.08 3.58
C PHE A 150 3.15 -6.34 2.28
N MET A 151 3.25 -6.99 1.11
CA MET A 151 2.83 -6.36 -0.15
C MET A 151 1.33 -6.10 -0.20
N LEU A 152 0.50 -7.05 0.25
CA LEU A 152 -0.95 -6.86 0.31
C LEU A 152 -1.31 -5.75 1.29
N SER A 153 -0.67 -5.70 2.46
CA SER A 153 -0.85 -4.58 3.40
C SER A 153 -0.48 -3.24 2.78
N ALA A 154 0.64 -3.16 2.07
CA ALA A 154 1.09 -1.93 1.41
C ALA A 154 0.08 -1.49 0.35
N ALA A 155 -0.42 -2.42 -0.48
CA ALA A 155 -1.42 -2.11 -1.50
C ALA A 155 -2.76 -1.67 -0.88
N LEU A 156 -3.22 -2.33 0.20
CA LEU A 156 -4.45 -1.95 0.91
C LEU A 156 -4.34 -0.56 1.56
N LEU A 157 -3.19 -0.23 2.17
CA LEU A 157 -2.97 1.09 2.74
C LEU A 157 -2.87 2.17 1.65
N MET A 158 -2.24 1.89 0.51
CA MET A 158 -2.27 2.80 -0.63
C MET A 158 -3.70 3.02 -1.13
N TRP A 159 -4.49 1.96 -1.23
CA TRP A 159 -5.90 2.06 -1.62
C TRP A 159 -6.70 2.92 -0.65
N ALA A 160 -6.55 2.68 0.66
CA ALA A 160 -7.22 3.46 1.69
C ALA A 160 -6.80 4.94 1.64
N SER A 161 -5.51 5.21 1.38
CA SER A 161 -4.99 6.56 1.19
C SER A 161 -5.66 7.27 0.01
N PHE A 162 -5.80 6.61 -1.14
CA PHE A 162 -6.48 7.21 -2.30
C PHE A 162 -7.97 7.42 -2.07
N GLN A 163 -8.66 6.43 -1.49
CA GLN A 163 -10.07 6.57 -1.13
C GLN A 163 -10.31 7.75 -0.17
N SER A 164 -9.38 7.98 0.76
CA SER A 164 -9.48 9.10 1.69
C SER A 164 -9.50 10.48 1.03
N GLY A 165 -8.97 10.60 -0.20
CA GLY A 165 -8.95 11.84 -0.98
C GLY A 165 -10.19 12.09 -1.84
N ILE A 166 -11.12 11.13 -1.94
CA ILE A 166 -12.34 11.25 -2.75
C ILE A 166 -13.46 11.87 -1.90
N PHE A 167 -13.95 13.04 -2.32
CA PHE A 167 -15.11 13.71 -1.74
C PHE A 167 -16.32 13.49 -2.67
N PHE A 168 -17.47 13.12 -2.09
CA PHE A 168 -18.75 12.97 -2.79
C PHE A 168 -19.74 14.01 -2.26
#